data_AF-A0A7C7DIQ8-F1
#
_entry.id   AF-A0A7C7DIQ8-F1
#
_cell.length_a   1.000
_cell.length_b   1.000
_cell.length_c   1.000
_cell.angle_alpha   90.00
_cell.angle_beta   90.00
_cell.angle_gamma   90.00
#
_symmetry.space_group_name_H-M   'P 1'
#
loop_
_entity.id
_entity.type
_entity.pdbx_description
1 polymer ?
#
loop_
_entity_poly.entity_id
_entity_poly.type
_entity_poly.pdbx_seq_one_letter_code
_entity_poly.pdbx_strand_id
1 'polypeptide(L)'
;MSLVEQFVTSFGNFKGYRKLATLGFGKSFVFLLVFLIVVSVICGLKFAATINQVIDAIVVNIPDFVLARGTLTLIPNIPVRYELGSQVLIIDTTGDTTAEEFVASYRDGLFIGPYQLILMSQGRAQMLPWSELNPTQAPVTRDDFIEMLDVVKPWRFLAIPVYFVVKLIVKLLHILILSIAALVLNSIIGSQYDYPKLWNISLYAMVPITLLETVKTVADLPVPFWKGLYWLGALGIVAVVLIKLKKTPTEDAAQAGEAGLVEPTAGGSAGGSGSAGAGSSQPPVVL
;
A
#
# COMPACT_ATOMS: atom_id res chain seq x y z
N MET A 1 18.60 -9.48 -11.06
CA MET A 1 18.42 -9.19 -9.62
C MET A 1 17.38 -10.12 -9.06
N SER A 2 17.70 -10.82 -7.97
CA SER A 2 16.74 -11.61 -7.20
C SER A 2 15.72 -10.71 -6.48
N LEU A 3 14.66 -11.27 -5.90
CA LEU A 3 13.67 -10.51 -5.12
C LEU A 3 14.28 -9.89 -3.85
N VAL A 4 15.18 -10.62 -3.19
CA VAL A 4 15.90 -10.15 -2.00
C VAL A 4 16.83 -8.99 -2.36
N GLU A 5 17.56 -9.09 -3.48
CA GLU A 5 18.38 -7.98 -3.97
C GLU A 5 17.54 -6.75 -4.28
N GLN A 6 16.37 -6.91 -4.89
CA GLN A 6 15.45 -5.79 -5.16
C GLN A 6 14.99 -5.13 -3.86
N PHE A 7 14.61 -5.92 -2.87
CA PHE A 7 14.24 -5.43 -1.55
C PHE A 7 15.38 -4.65 -0.90
N VAL A 8 16.56 -5.26 -0.71
CA VAL A 8 17.72 -4.62 -0.06
C VAL A 8 18.16 -3.37 -0.82
N THR A 9 18.17 -3.40 -2.16
CA THR A 9 18.57 -2.26 -2.98
C THR A 9 17.59 -1.08 -2.87
N SER A 10 16.32 -1.34 -2.53
CA SER A 10 15.33 -0.29 -2.29
C SER A 10 15.63 0.53 -1.02
N PHE A 11 16.56 0.07 -0.16
CA PHE A 11 16.99 0.80 1.03
C PHE A 11 18.35 1.48 0.78
N GLY A 12 18.34 2.81 0.63
CA GLY A 12 19.52 3.68 0.75
C GLY A 12 20.63 3.54 -0.31
N ASN A 13 20.66 2.48 -1.11
CA ASN A 13 21.64 2.31 -2.18
C ASN A 13 21.20 3.03 -3.46
N PHE A 14 21.34 4.35 -3.47
CA PHE A 14 20.94 5.21 -4.60
C PHE A 14 21.60 4.83 -5.93
N LYS A 15 22.83 4.27 -5.92
CA LYS A 15 23.48 3.77 -7.15
C LYS A 15 22.78 2.52 -7.68
N GLY A 16 22.30 1.66 -6.78
CA GLY A 16 21.53 0.46 -7.11
C GLY A 16 20.19 0.75 -7.77
N TYR A 17 19.59 1.93 -7.53
CA TYR A 17 18.37 2.36 -8.21
C TYR A 17 18.52 2.45 -9.74
N ARG A 18 19.73 2.65 -10.28
CA ARG A 18 19.95 2.60 -11.73
C ARG A 18 19.61 1.21 -12.29
N LYS A 19 20.02 0.15 -11.59
CA LYS A 19 19.70 -1.23 -11.98
C LYS A 19 18.21 -1.53 -11.79
N LEU A 20 17.61 -1.07 -10.69
CA LEU A 20 16.18 -1.21 -10.42
C LEU A 20 15.32 -0.50 -11.49
N ALA A 21 15.69 0.71 -11.89
CA ALA A 21 14.99 1.49 -12.90
C ALA A 21 14.96 0.78 -14.27
N THR A 22 16.01 0.03 -14.60
CA THR A 22 16.11 -0.71 -15.88
C THR A 22 15.43 -2.07 -15.89
N LEU A 23 14.86 -2.54 -14.77
CA LEU A 23 14.15 -3.82 -14.74
C LEU A 23 12.88 -3.78 -15.61
N GLY A 24 12.58 -4.87 -16.29
CA GLY A 24 11.33 -4.99 -17.04
C GLY A 24 10.11 -4.92 -16.11
N PHE A 25 9.02 -4.34 -16.60
CA PHE A 25 7.78 -4.12 -15.84
C PHE A 25 7.31 -5.38 -15.09
N GLY A 26 7.30 -6.54 -15.75
CA GLY A 26 6.87 -7.80 -15.14
C GLY A 26 7.71 -8.22 -13.93
N LYS A 27 9.03 -7.96 -13.94
CA LYS A 27 9.91 -8.28 -12.80
C LYS A 27 9.60 -7.38 -11.60
N SER A 28 9.46 -6.08 -11.83
CA SER A 28 9.10 -5.12 -10.78
C SER A 28 7.69 -5.39 -10.24
N PHE A 29 6.76 -5.81 -11.10
CA PHE A 29 5.40 -6.16 -10.70
C PHE A 29 5.34 -7.44 -9.85
N VAL A 30 6.07 -8.49 -10.23
CA VAL A 30 6.20 -9.71 -9.42
C VAL A 30 6.83 -9.39 -8.06
N PHE A 31 7.85 -8.54 -8.03
CA PHE A 31 8.42 -8.07 -6.77
C PHE A 31 7.39 -7.35 -5.89
N LEU A 32 6.63 -6.42 -6.47
CA LEU A 32 5.57 -5.72 -5.74
C LEU A 32 4.55 -6.71 -5.17
N LEU A 33 4.14 -7.70 -5.95
CA LEU A 33 3.17 -8.71 -5.52
C LEU A 33 3.71 -9.51 -4.32
N VAL A 34 4.94 -10.03 -4.40
CA VAL A 34 5.55 -10.78 -3.28
C VAL A 34 5.75 -9.89 -2.05
N PHE A 35 6.23 -8.66 -2.24
CA PHE A 35 6.38 -7.69 -1.15
C PHE A 35 5.03 -7.41 -0.45
N LEU A 36 3.96 -7.21 -1.22
CA LEU A 36 2.64 -6.94 -0.68
C LEU A 36 1.99 -8.17 -0.04
N ILE A 37 2.28 -9.39 -0.50
CA ILE A 37 1.86 -10.61 0.21
C ILE A 37 2.44 -10.60 1.62
N VAL A 38 3.75 -10.35 1.77
CA VAL A 38 4.39 -10.31 3.09
C VAL A 38 3.78 -9.23 3.98
N VAL A 39 3.62 -8.01 3.47
CA VAL A 39 2.98 -6.90 4.20
C VAL A 39 1.54 -7.26 4.60
N SER A 40 0.79 -7.90 3.70
CA SER A 40 -0.62 -8.22 3.94
C SER A 40 -0.81 -9.36 4.93
N VAL A 41 0.09 -10.34 4.96
CA VAL A 41 0.08 -11.39 5.99
C VAL A 41 0.35 -10.77 7.36
N ILE A 42 1.37 -9.92 7.48
CA ILE A 42 1.71 -9.26 8.76
C ILE A 42 0.54 -8.42 9.27
N CYS A 43 0.03 -7.49 8.46
CA CYS A 43 -1.08 -6.63 8.84
C CYS A 43 -2.39 -7.40 9.04
N GLY A 44 -2.66 -8.40 8.19
CA GLY A 44 -3.86 -9.23 8.26
C GLY A 44 -3.90 -10.09 9.53
N LEU A 45 -2.76 -10.64 9.96
CA LEU A 45 -2.66 -11.36 11.24
C LEU A 45 -2.90 -10.43 12.44
N LYS A 46 -2.32 -9.22 12.44
CA LYS A 46 -2.60 -8.21 13.47
C LYS A 46 -4.09 -7.86 13.51
N PHE A 47 -4.70 -7.62 12.37
CA PHE A 47 -6.13 -7.32 12.27
C PHE A 47 -6.99 -8.48 12.80
N ALA A 48 -6.70 -9.72 12.38
CA ALA A 48 -7.40 -10.91 12.86
C ALA A 48 -7.25 -11.09 14.39
N ALA A 49 -6.06 -10.83 14.95
CA ALA A 49 -5.83 -10.87 16.39
C ALA A 49 -6.67 -9.82 17.14
N THR A 50 -6.72 -8.58 16.64
CA THR A 50 -7.57 -7.53 17.22
C THR A 50 -9.05 -7.92 17.18
N ILE A 51 -9.54 -8.46 16.07
CA ILE A 51 -10.93 -8.93 15.98
C ILE A 51 -11.21 -10.04 17.00
N ASN A 52 -10.29 -10.99 17.20
CA ASN A 52 -10.47 -12.04 18.20
C ASN A 52 -10.55 -11.46 19.61
N GLN A 53 -9.68 -10.51 19.96
CA GLN A 53 -9.72 -9.87 21.27
C GLN A 53 -11.05 -9.16 21.52
N VAL A 54 -11.60 -8.49 20.50
CA VAL A 54 -12.91 -7.84 20.58
C VAL A 54 -14.03 -8.87 20.71
N ILE A 55 -14.02 -9.93 19.90
CA ILE A 55 -15.02 -11.00 19.97
C ILE A 55 -14.99 -11.69 21.34
N ASP A 56 -13.81 -12.07 21.83
CA ASP A 56 -13.67 -12.75 23.12
C ASP A 56 -14.12 -11.83 24.27
N ALA A 57 -13.78 -10.54 24.23
CA ALA A 57 -14.24 -9.56 25.22
C ALA A 57 -15.78 -9.43 25.22
N ILE A 58 -16.41 -9.45 24.04
CA ILE A 58 -17.86 -9.43 23.91
C ILE A 58 -18.47 -10.73 24.43
N VAL A 59 -18.02 -11.89 23.96
CA VAL A 59 -18.59 -13.19 24.31
C VAL A 59 -18.50 -13.48 25.81
N VAL A 60 -17.36 -13.19 26.45
CA VAL A 60 -17.16 -13.49 27.86
C VAL A 60 -18.01 -12.57 28.75
N ASN A 61 -18.19 -11.31 28.37
CA ASN A 61 -18.66 -10.30 29.31
C ASN A 61 -19.94 -9.56 28.88
N ILE A 62 -20.58 -9.95 27.78
CA ILE A 62 -21.89 -9.40 27.41
C ILE A 62 -22.99 -9.95 28.34
N PRO A 63 -23.78 -9.09 29.00
CA PRO A 63 -24.97 -9.51 29.76
C PRO A 63 -25.97 -10.22 28.85
N ASP A 64 -26.93 -10.90 29.47
CA ASP A 64 -28.09 -11.37 28.71
C ASP A 64 -28.82 -10.18 28.10
N PHE A 65 -29.28 -10.34 26.86
CA PHE A 65 -30.02 -9.29 26.18
C PHE A 65 -31.07 -9.86 25.25
N VAL A 66 -32.05 -9.01 24.94
CA VAL A 66 -33.03 -9.26 23.90
C VAL A 66 -33.08 -8.05 22.99
N LEU A 67 -32.81 -8.27 21.70
CA LEU A 67 -33.06 -7.30 20.64
C LEU A 67 -34.40 -7.65 19.99
N ALA A 68 -35.42 -6.81 20.19
CA ALA A 68 -36.72 -7.00 19.57
C ALA A 68 -37.28 -5.65 19.09
N ARG A 69 -37.88 -5.64 17.89
CA ARG A 69 -38.52 -4.42 17.33
C ARG A 69 -37.56 -3.22 17.29
N GLY A 70 -36.29 -3.46 16.94
CA GLY A 70 -35.26 -2.41 16.84
C GLY A 70 -34.76 -1.84 18.17
N THR A 71 -35.12 -2.46 19.31
CA THR A 71 -34.65 -2.04 20.64
C THR A 71 -33.91 -3.17 21.33
N LEU A 72 -32.69 -2.89 21.78
CA LEU A 72 -31.85 -3.75 22.60
C LEU A 72 -32.16 -3.49 24.08
N THR A 73 -32.41 -4.55 24.84
CA THR A 73 -32.65 -4.48 26.29
C THR A 73 -31.74 -5.45 27.02
N LEU A 74 -30.99 -4.97 28.03
CA LEU A 74 -30.12 -5.78 28.88
C LEU A 74 -30.88 -6.44 30.04
N ILE A 75 -30.42 -7.62 30.44
CA ILE A 75 -30.93 -8.45 31.53
C ILE A 75 -29.74 -8.93 32.38
N PRO A 76 -29.55 -8.42 33.61
CA PRO A 76 -30.24 -7.26 34.20
C PRO A 76 -29.89 -5.95 33.48
N ASN A 77 -30.77 -4.95 33.57
CA ASN A 77 -30.58 -3.65 32.92
C ASN A 77 -29.54 -2.79 33.67
N ILE A 78 -28.26 -3.14 33.51
CA ILE A 78 -27.11 -2.51 34.15
C ILE A 78 -26.09 -2.16 33.06
N PRO A 79 -25.55 -0.93 33.04
CA PRO A 79 -24.55 -0.55 32.07
C PRO A 79 -23.23 -1.27 32.34
N VAL A 80 -22.50 -1.53 31.27
CA VAL A 80 -21.27 -2.30 31.28
C VAL A 80 -20.20 -1.57 30.51
N ARG A 81 -19.00 -1.48 31.09
CA ARG A 81 -17.85 -0.79 30.50
C ARG A 81 -16.59 -1.64 30.57
N TYR A 82 -15.89 -1.73 29.44
CA TYR A 82 -14.60 -2.41 29.30
C TYR A 82 -13.58 -1.47 28.68
N GLU A 83 -12.38 -1.44 29.27
CA GLU A 83 -11.23 -0.73 28.71
C GLU A 83 -10.30 -1.73 28.02
N LEU A 84 -10.17 -1.60 26.70
CA LEU A 84 -9.43 -2.47 25.80
C LEU A 84 -8.21 -1.70 25.28
N GLY A 85 -7.24 -1.45 26.17
CA GLY A 85 -6.06 -0.64 25.85
C GLY A 85 -6.44 0.81 25.58
N SER A 86 -6.29 1.27 24.33
CA SER A 86 -6.68 2.64 23.92
C SER A 86 -8.13 2.75 23.46
N GLN A 87 -8.90 1.66 23.50
CA GLN A 87 -10.29 1.60 23.07
C GLN A 87 -11.19 1.34 24.27
N VAL A 88 -12.42 1.84 24.23
CA VAL A 88 -13.45 1.52 25.23
C VAL A 88 -14.59 0.75 24.57
N LEU A 89 -15.16 -0.23 25.26
CA LEU A 89 -16.44 -0.85 24.91
C LEU A 89 -17.45 -0.48 26.00
N ILE A 90 -18.55 0.16 25.62
CA ILE A 90 -19.64 0.53 26.53
C ILE A 90 -20.93 -0.11 26.01
N ILE A 91 -21.64 -0.80 26.88
CA ILE A 91 -22.95 -1.39 26.60
C ILE A 91 -23.92 -0.80 27.61
N ASP A 92 -24.83 0.05 27.16
CA ASP A 92 -25.71 0.81 28.04
C ASP A 92 -27.10 0.97 27.41
N THR A 93 -28.09 0.34 28.04
CA THR A 93 -29.51 0.48 27.70
C THR A 93 -30.31 1.25 28.76
N THR A 94 -29.68 1.71 29.84
CA THR A 94 -30.32 2.51 30.90
C THR A 94 -30.33 4.00 30.55
N GLY A 95 -29.35 4.44 29.76
CA GLY A 95 -29.12 5.84 29.41
C GLY A 95 -28.16 6.56 30.37
N ASP A 96 -27.40 5.82 31.19
CA ASP A 96 -26.39 6.40 32.08
C ASP A 96 -25.26 7.05 31.26
N THR A 97 -24.90 6.43 30.14
CA THR A 97 -24.03 6.95 29.08
C THR A 97 -24.85 7.14 27.80
N THR A 98 -24.95 8.37 27.33
CA THR A 98 -25.66 8.68 26.08
C THR A 98 -24.77 8.49 24.84
N ALA A 99 -25.40 8.30 23.69
CA ALA A 99 -24.70 8.24 22.41
C ALA A 99 -23.87 9.50 22.14
N GLU A 100 -24.44 10.66 22.46
CA GLU A 100 -23.83 11.97 22.28
C GLU A 100 -22.62 12.15 23.19
N GLU A 101 -22.75 11.77 24.47
CA GLU A 101 -21.66 11.80 25.43
C GLU A 101 -20.51 10.87 25.03
N PHE A 102 -20.83 9.67 24.53
CA PHE A 102 -19.84 8.73 24.04
C PHE A 102 -19.04 9.32 22.87
N VAL A 103 -19.73 9.87 21.86
CA VAL A 103 -19.07 10.46 20.68
C VAL A 103 -18.24 11.69 21.06
N ALA A 104 -18.66 12.46 22.05
CA ALA A 104 -17.91 13.62 22.54
C ALA A 104 -16.66 13.22 23.35
N SER A 105 -16.71 12.10 24.07
CA SER A 105 -15.70 11.74 25.08
C SER A 105 -14.61 10.81 24.56
N TYR A 106 -14.90 10.00 23.52
CA TYR A 106 -13.99 8.95 23.07
C TYR A 106 -13.58 9.13 21.61
N ARG A 107 -12.29 8.89 21.32
CA ARG A 107 -11.77 8.94 19.94
C ARG A 107 -11.79 7.57 19.24
N ASP A 108 -11.69 6.51 20.02
CA ASP A 108 -11.67 5.12 19.57
C ASP A 108 -12.46 4.26 20.57
N GLY A 109 -13.39 3.45 20.09
CA GLY A 109 -14.23 2.61 20.94
C GLY A 109 -15.51 2.13 20.28
N LEU A 110 -16.28 1.32 21.01
CA LEU A 110 -17.56 0.78 20.60
C LEU A 110 -18.61 1.10 21.68
N PHE A 111 -19.72 1.71 21.29
CA PHE A 111 -20.88 1.92 22.14
C PHE A 111 -22.06 1.11 21.61
N ILE A 112 -22.74 0.39 22.49
CA ILE A 112 -23.90 -0.45 22.21
C ILE A 112 -25.05 0.12 23.03
N GLY A 113 -25.91 0.90 22.38
CA GLY A 113 -27.06 1.54 23.00
C GLY A 113 -28.39 0.82 22.73
N PRO A 114 -29.50 1.34 23.25
CA PRO A 114 -30.82 0.72 23.09
C PRO A 114 -31.29 0.69 21.63
N TYR A 115 -30.90 1.66 20.80
CA TYR A 115 -31.41 1.77 19.42
C TYR A 115 -30.33 1.60 18.34
N GLN A 116 -29.06 1.71 18.71
CA GLN A 116 -27.96 1.73 17.76
C GLN A 116 -26.65 1.29 18.38
N LEU A 117 -25.76 0.84 17.51
CA LEU A 117 -24.34 0.64 17.78
C LEU A 117 -23.55 1.82 17.19
N ILE A 118 -22.55 2.31 17.91
CA ILE A 118 -21.67 3.39 17.46
C ILE A 118 -20.22 2.92 17.54
N LEU A 119 -19.55 2.88 16.39
CA LEU A 119 -18.12 2.64 16.31
C LEU A 119 -17.40 3.99 16.18
N MET A 120 -16.51 4.29 17.13
CA MET A 120 -15.58 5.40 17.06
C MET A 120 -14.23 4.88 16.55
N SER A 121 -13.75 5.47 15.46
CA SER A 121 -12.39 5.21 14.96
C SER A 121 -11.73 6.50 14.49
N GLN A 122 -10.61 6.84 15.12
CA GLN A 122 -9.83 8.06 14.87
C GLN A 122 -10.66 9.35 14.94
N GLY A 123 -11.65 9.40 15.84
CA GLY A 123 -12.56 10.53 16.01
C GLY A 123 -13.68 10.62 14.96
N ARG A 124 -13.92 9.56 14.19
CA ARG A 124 -15.09 9.45 13.31
C ARG A 124 -16.08 8.47 13.90
N ALA A 125 -17.33 8.92 14.05
CA ALA A 125 -18.44 8.08 14.47
C ALA A 125 -19.07 7.40 13.24
N GLN A 126 -19.26 6.09 13.33
CA GLN A 126 -20.14 5.34 12.45
C GLN A 126 -21.29 4.81 13.31
N MET A 127 -22.50 5.26 13.00
CA MET A 127 -23.73 4.85 13.69
C MET A 127 -24.44 3.79 12.86
N LEU A 128 -24.83 2.69 13.49
CA LEU A 128 -25.53 1.56 12.90
C LEU A 128 -26.80 1.29 13.72
N PRO A 129 -27.98 1.74 13.25
CA PRO A 129 -29.25 1.44 13.90
C PRO A 129 -29.55 -0.06 13.94
N TRP A 130 -30.15 -0.56 15.03
CA TRP A 130 -30.51 -1.98 15.12
C TRP A 130 -31.55 -2.39 14.08
N SER A 131 -32.39 -1.45 13.64
CA SER A 131 -33.37 -1.68 12.56
C SER A 131 -32.72 -2.02 11.22
N GLU A 132 -31.51 -1.53 10.96
CA GLU A 132 -30.74 -1.86 9.74
C GLU A 132 -30.07 -3.23 9.86
N LEU A 133 -29.61 -3.59 11.06
CA LEU A 133 -28.95 -4.87 11.33
C LEU A 133 -29.93 -6.03 11.47
N ASN A 134 -31.16 -5.77 11.91
CA ASN A 134 -32.24 -6.74 12.02
C ASN A 134 -33.52 -6.27 11.29
N PRO A 135 -33.52 -6.27 9.94
CA PRO A 135 -34.64 -5.79 9.15
C PRO A 135 -35.91 -6.65 9.35
N THR A 136 -35.75 -7.91 9.73
CA THR A 136 -36.88 -8.81 10.02
C THR A 136 -37.58 -8.50 11.34
N GLN A 137 -36.95 -7.71 12.21
CA GLN A 137 -37.40 -7.40 13.57
C GLN A 137 -37.66 -8.62 14.46
N ALA A 138 -37.20 -9.80 14.04
CA ALA A 138 -37.31 -11.03 14.82
C ALA A 138 -36.53 -10.88 16.14
N PRO A 139 -37.02 -11.44 17.26
CA PRO A 139 -36.26 -11.42 18.51
C PRO A 139 -34.89 -12.08 18.32
N VAL A 140 -33.83 -11.40 18.73
CA VAL A 140 -32.46 -11.93 18.75
C VAL A 140 -31.98 -11.89 20.20
N THR A 141 -31.57 -13.04 20.72
CA THR A 141 -31.05 -13.19 22.08
C THR A 141 -29.52 -13.19 22.10
N ARG A 142 -28.94 -13.20 23.30
CA ARG A 142 -27.50 -13.38 23.51
C ARG A 142 -26.97 -14.64 22.85
N ASP A 143 -27.68 -15.75 22.98
CA ASP A 143 -27.22 -17.04 22.45
C ASP A 143 -27.26 -17.06 20.92
N ASP A 144 -28.32 -16.50 20.31
CA ASP A 144 -28.39 -16.34 18.85
C ASP A 144 -27.23 -15.48 18.32
N PHE A 145 -26.86 -14.43 19.07
CA PHE A 145 -25.75 -13.55 18.71
C PHE A 145 -24.39 -14.25 18.83
N ILE A 146 -24.19 -15.07 19.87
CA ILE A 146 -22.97 -15.88 20.02
C ILE A 146 -22.85 -16.90 18.89
N GLU A 147 -23.95 -17.55 18.52
CA GLU A 147 -23.98 -18.47 17.39
C GLU A 147 -23.63 -17.76 16.08
N MET A 148 -24.16 -16.55 15.86
CA MET A 148 -23.79 -15.72 14.71
C MET A 148 -22.29 -15.37 14.71
N LEU A 149 -21.71 -15.02 15.87
CA LEU A 149 -20.28 -14.75 15.98
C LEU A 149 -19.43 -15.99 15.65
N ASP A 150 -19.88 -17.18 16.04
CA ASP A 150 -19.22 -18.44 15.71
C ASP A 150 -19.19 -18.73 14.20
N VAL A 151 -20.24 -18.36 13.47
CA VAL A 151 -20.27 -18.43 11.99
C VAL A 151 -19.26 -17.45 11.36
N VAL A 152 -19.01 -16.30 12.00
CA VAL A 152 -18.06 -15.29 11.50
C VAL A 152 -16.61 -15.62 11.84
N LYS A 153 -16.35 -16.44 12.86
CA LYS A 153 -14.98 -16.82 13.29
C LYS A 153 -14.08 -17.31 12.13
N PRO A 154 -14.53 -18.18 11.19
CA PRO A 154 -13.70 -18.59 10.05
C PRO A 154 -13.38 -17.46 9.06
N TRP A 155 -14.22 -16.42 8.98
CA TRP A 155 -14.03 -15.29 8.06
C TRP A 155 -12.76 -14.50 8.35
N ARG A 156 -12.17 -14.65 9.56
CA ARG A 156 -10.87 -14.04 9.89
C ARG A 156 -9.75 -14.48 8.93
N PHE A 157 -9.80 -15.70 8.40
CA PHE A 157 -8.84 -16.17 7.41
C PHE A 157 -9.03 -15.51 6.04
N LEU A 158 -10.24 -15.03 5.75
CA LEU A 158 -10.53 -14.24 4.55
C LEU A 158 -10.03 -12.79 4.67
N ALA A 159 -9.72 -12.31 5.89
CA ALA A 159 -9.18 -10.97 6.07
C ALA A 159 -7.84 -10.77 5.36
N ILE A 160 -6.96 -11.78 5.33
CA ILE A 160 -5.64 -11.68 4.67
C ILE A 160 -5.76 -11.49 3.15
N PRO A 161 -6.47 -12.35 2.39
CA PRO A 161 -6.60 -12.18 0.94
C PRO A 161 -7.38 -10.90 0.58
N VAL A 162 -8.41 -10.53 1.35
CA VAL A 162 -9.14 -9.26 1.13
C VAL A 162 -8.21 -8.06 1.36
N TYR A 163 -7.45 -8.06 2.45
CA TYR A 163 -6.49 -7.00 2.75
C TYR A 163 -5.42 -6.89 1.65
N PHE A 164 -4.93 -8.02 1.15
CA PHE A 164 -3.99 -8.07 0.03
C PHE A 164 -4.56 -7.40 -1.23
N VAL A 165 -5.77 -7.76 -1.65
CA VAL A 165 -6.40 -7.18 -2.85
C VAL A 165 -6.59 -5.68 -2.69
N VAL A 166 -7.12 -5.23 -1.55
CA VAL A 166 -7.32 -3.80 -1.28
C VAL A 166 -5.97 -3.06 -1.27
N LYS A 167 -4.95 -3.59 -0.60
CA LYS A 167 -3.61 -2.99 -0.58
C LYS A 167 -2.98 -2.96 -1.95
N LEU A 168 -3.13 -4.00 -2.76
CA LEU A 168 -2.60 -4.03 -4.13
C LEU A 168 -3.19 -2.91 -4.97
N ILE A 169 -4.51 -2.76 -4.97
CA ILE A 169 -5.20 -1.70 -5.73
C ILE A 169 -4.72 -0.31 -5.28
N VAL A 170 -4.72 -0.06 -3.96
CA VAL A 170 -4.29 1.23 -3.40
C VAL A 170 -2.82 1.52 -3.72
N LYS A 171 -1.93 0.52 -3.62
CA LYS A 171 -0.50 0.71 -3.88
C LYS A 171 -0.21 0.92 -5.36
N LEU A 172 -0.94 0.27 -6.26
CA LEU A 172 -0.84 0.55 -7.70
C LEU A 172 -1.25 1.99 -8.02
N LEU A 173 -2.33 2.49 -7.40
CA LEU A 173 -2.74 3.88 -7.55
C LEU A 173 -1.70 4.84 -6.99
N HIS A 174 -1.11 4.54 -5.82
CA HIS A 174 -0.04 5.36 -5.24
C HIS A 174 1.20 5.41 -6.14
N ILE A 175 1.62 4.28 -6.70
CA ILE A 175 2.78 4.20 -7.60
C ILE A 175 2.50 5.00 -8.88
N LEU A 176 1.28 4.94 -9.41
CA LEU A 176 0.86 5.73 -10.57
C LEU A 176 0.90 7.24 -10.30
N ILE A 177 0.34 7.69 -9.18
CA ILE A 177 0.39 9.10 -8.81
C ILE A 177 1.85 9.54 -8.61
N LEU A 178 2.66 8.71 -7.96
CA LEU A 178 4.07 9.01 -7.73
C LEU A 178 4.91 8.99 -9.01
N SER A 179 4.62 8.13 -9.99
CA SER A 179 5.31 8.11 -11.30
C SER A 179 5.00 9.34 -12.13
N ILE A 180 3.78 9.88 -12.04
CA ILE A 180 3.42 11.17 -12.64
C ILE A 180 4.17 12.31 -11.95
N ALA A 181 4.25 12.32 -10.61
CA ALA A 181 5.08 13.30 -9.90
C ALA A 181 6.57 13.16 -10.28
N ALA A 182 7.07 11.93 -10.46
CA ALA A 182 8.44 11.66 -10.92
C ALA A 182 8.70 12.18 -12.34
N LEU A 183 7.72 12.16 -13.24
CA LEU A 183 7.81 12.79 -14.56
C LEU A 183 8.04 14.30 -14.45
N VAL A 184 7.26 14.98 -13.61
CA VAL A 184 7.42 16.42 -13.37
C VAL A 184 8.81 16.71 -12.80
N LEU A 185 9.25 15.96 -11.80
CA LEU A 185 10.60 16.09 -11.22
C LEU A 185 11.71 15.81 -12.25
N ASN A 186 11.54 14.79 -13.09
CA ASN A 186 12.50 14.45 -14.14
C ASN A 186 12.69 15.59 -15.14
N SER A 187 11.61 16.29 -15.49
CA SER A 187 11.65 17.48 -16.35
C SER A 187 12.35 18.66 -15.67
N ILE A 188 12.08 18.92 -14.38
CA ILE A 188 12.71 20.00 -13.61
C ILE A 188 14.21 19.73 -13.42
N ILE A 189 14.58 18.49 -13.07
CA ILE A 189 15.96 18.10 -12.78
C ILE A 189 16.78 17.93 -14.08
N GLY A 190 16.14 17.58 -15.19
CA GLY A 190 16.78 17.29 -16.47
C GLY A 190 17.48 15.93 -16.50
N SER A 191 16.92 14.91 -15.84
CA SER A 191 17.54 13.57 -15.73
C SER A 191 17.25 12.63 -16.92
N GLN A 192 16.43 13.05 -17.89
CA GLN A 192 16.17 12.37 -19.17
C GLN A 192 15.75 10.88 -19.07
N TYR A 193 15.06 10.50 -17.98
CA TYR A 193 14.51 9.14 -17.83
C TYR A 193 13.16 8.97 -18.51
N ASP A 194 12.98 7.84 -19.21
CA ASP A 194 11.70 7.43 -19.80
C ASP A 194 10.69 7.00 -18.73
N TYR A 195 9.39 7.07 -19.06
CA TYR A 195 8.32 6.71 -18.11
C TYR A 195 8.45 5.32 -17.47
N PRO A 196 8.81 4.22 -18.18
CA PRO A 196 8.97 2.91 -17.53
C PRO A 196 10.04 2.91 -16.43
N LYS A 197 11.12 3.68 -16.61
CA LYS A 197 12.19 3.81 -15.61
C LYS A 197 11.69 4.61 -14.41
N LEU A 198 10.93 5.68 -14.64
CA LEU A 198 10.31 6.48 -13.58
C LEU A 198 9.26 5.68 -12.79
N TRP A 199 8.46 4.86 -13.46
CA TRP A 199 7.54 3.92 -12.81
C TRP A 199 8.27 2.99 -11.85
N ASN A 200 9.36 2.36 -12.32
CA ASN A 200 10.17 1.49 -11.47
C ASN A 200 10.75 2.26 -10.28
N ILE A 201 11.34 3.44 -10.50
CA ILE A 201 11.87 4.29 -9.42
C ILE A 201 10.78 4.56 -8.37
N SER A 202 9.59 4.96 -8.79
CA SER A 202 8.45 5.20 -7.89
C SER A 202 8.01 3.95 -7.12
N LEU A 203 7.98 2.79 -7.79
CA LEU A 203 7.66 1.51 -7.16
C LEU A 203 8.65 1.16 -6.04
N TYR A 204 9.96 1.21 -6.33
CA TYR A 204 10.97 0.88 -5.33
C TYR A 204 11.13 1.97 -4.26
N ALA A 205 10.85 3.24 -4.56
CA ALA A 205 10.79 4.32 -3.57
C ALA A 205 9.65 4.13 -2.55
N MET A 206 8.56 3.48 -2.94
CA MET A 206 7.43 3.19 -2.05
C MET A 206 7.71 2.03 -1.06
N VAL A 207 8.69 1.17 -1.33
CA VAL A 207 9.05 0.02 -0.48
C VAL A 207 9.42 0.44 0.94
N PRO A 208 10.44 1.30 1.17
CA PRO A 208 10.86 1.68 2.53
C PRO A 208 9.74 2.39 3.30
N ILE A 209 8.98 3.26 2.64
CA ILE A 209 7.89 4.01 3.28
C ILE A 209 6.73 3.07 3.65
N THR A 210 6.40 2.10 2.80
CA THR A 210 5.38 1.09 3.10
C THR A 210 5.81 0.18 4.25
N LEU A 211 7.10 -0.14 4.35
CA LEU A 211 7.61 -0.90 5.49
C LEU A 211 7.46 -0.11 6.79
N LEU A 212 7.77 1.19 6.79
CA LEU A 212 7.53 2.04 7.97
C LEU A 212 6.03 2.12 8.33
N GLU A 213 5.14 2.21 7.34
CA GLU A 213 3.68 2.16 7.54
C GLU A 213 3.26 0.84 8.19
N THR A 214 3.88 -0.27 7.78
CA THR A 214 3.61 -1.61 8.32
C THR A 214 4.05 -1.69 9.77
N VAL A 215 5.28 -1.26 10.10
CA VAL A 215 5.79 -1.23 11.48
C VAL A 215 4.90 -0.36 12.37
N LYS A 216 4.54 0.84 11.91
CA LYS A 216 3.61 1.73 12.63
C LYS A 216 2.28 1.05 12.92
N THR A 217 1.72 0.33 11.95
CA THR A 217 0.40 -0.33 12.07
C THR A 217 0.45 -1.50 13.04
N VAL A 218 1.51 -2.31 13.00
CA VAL A 218 1.64 -3.46 13.89
C VAL A 218 1.94 -3.04 15.33
N ALA A 219 2.74 -1.99 15.51
CA ALA A 219 3.12 -1.46 16.82
C ALA A 219 2.13 -0.44 17.39
N ASP A 220 0.98 -0.23 16.73
CA ASP A 220 -0.06 0.72 17.13
C ASP A 220 0.47 2.14 17.41
N LEU A 221 1.50 2.57 16.67
CA LEU A 221 2.17 3.84 16.92
C LEU A 221 1.32 5.03 16.42
N PRO A 222 0.90 5.95 17.31
CA PRO A 222 0.14 7.13 16.93
C PRO A 222 1.08 8.20 16.37
N VAL A 223 1.38 8.11 15.07
CA VAL A 223 2.18 9.14 14.38
C VAL A 223 1.25 10.19 13.77
N PRO A 224 1.23 11.43 14.29
CA PRO A 224 0.40 12.50 13.73
C PRO A 224 0.86 12.83 12.31
N PHE A 225 -0.08 13.23 11.45
CA PHE A 225 0.18 13.60 10.05
C PHE A 225 0.88 12.52 9.20
N TRP A 226 0.81 11.24 9.58
CA TRP A 226 1.49 10.14 8.89
C TRP A 226 1.26 10.11 7.38
N LYS A 227 0.03 10.40 6.92
CA LYS A 227 -0.29 10.44 5.49
C LYS A 227 0.55 11.45 4.72
N GLY A 228 0.79 12.64 5.31
CA GLY A 228 1.65 13.66 4.70
C GLY A 228 3.11 13.22 4.68
N LEU A 229 3.62 12.70 5.80
CA LEU A 229 4.99 12.19 5.91
C LEU A 229 5.25 11.03 4.94
N TYR A 230 4.26 10.15 4.76
CA TYR A 230 4.29 9.05 3.81
C TYR A 230 4.55 9.56 2.38
N TRP A 231 3.75 10.51 1.92
CA TRP A 231 3.88 11.07 0.57
C TRP A 231 5.18 11.87 0.39
N LEU A 232 5.54 12.70 1.37
CA LEU A 232 6.77 13.48 1.35
C LEU A 232 8.01 12.59 1.36
N GLY A 233 8.01 11.52 2.15
CA GLY A 233 9.09 10.54 2.18
C GLY A 233 9.27 9.83 0.85
N ALA A 234 8.18 9.36 0.24
CA ALA A 234 8.23 8.70 -1.06
C ALA A 234 8.71 9.64 -2.17
N LEU A 235 8.19 10.87 -2.21
CA LEU A 235 8.60 11.89 -3.16
C LEU A 235 10.06 12.31 -2.96
N GLY A 236 10.50 12.44 -1.70
CA GLY A 236 11.88 12.75 -1.34
C GLY A 236 12.86 11.70 -1.83
N ILE A 237 12.54 10.41 -1.68
CA ILE A 237 13.38 9.32 -2.21
C ILE A 237 13.47 9.42 -3.73
N VAL A 238 12.35 9.61 -4.44
CA VAL A 238 12.35 9.79 -5.90
C VAL A 238 13.24 10.97 -6.31
N ALA A 239 13.08 12.13 -5.65
CA ALA A 239 13.87 13.32 -5.95
C ALA A 239 15.38 13.08 -5.76
N VAL A 240 15.78 12.48 -4.63
CA VAL A 240 17.18 12.15 -4.36
C VAL A 240 17.74 11.17 -5.39
N VAL A 241 16.97 10.13 -5.76
CA VAL A 241 17.36 9.16 -6.79
C VAL A 241 17.59 9.87 -8.13
N LEU A 242 16.67 10.72 -8.57
CA LEU A 242 16.80 11.44 -9.84
C LEU A 242 18.00 12.41 -9.83
N ILE A 243 18.25 13.11 -8.73
CA ILE A 243 19.42 13.99 -8.58
C ILE A 243 20.72 13.18 -8.65
N LYS A 244 20.81 12.06 -7.91
CA LYS A 244 22.03 11.24 -7.84
C LYS A 244 22.31 10.47 -9.13
N LEU A 245 21.27 10.16 -9.90
CA LEU A 245 21.37 9.42 -11.14
C LEU A 245 21.31 10.31 -12.40
N LYS A 246 21.27 11.64 -12.23
CA LYS A 246 21.40 12.59 -13.33
C LYS A 246 22.76 12.35 -14.00
N LYS A 247 22.75 11.89 -15.25
CA LYS A 247 23.96 11.76 -16.05
C LYS A 247 24.56 13.15 -16.28
N THR A 248 25.84 13.33 -15.99
CA THR A 248 26.63 14.46 -16.51
C THR A 248 27.18 14.10 -17.89
N PRO A 249 27.23 15.05 -18.85
CA PRO A 249 27.70 14.81 -20.23
C PRO A 249 29.11 14.19 -20.34
N THR A 250 29.90 14.25 -19.27
CA THR A 250 31.30 13.78 -19.23
C THR A 250 31.44 12.26 -19.20
N GLU A 251 30.45 11.50 -18.71
CA GLU A 251 30.52 10.03 -18.68
C GLU A 251 30.34 9.40 -20.07
N ASP A 252 29.55 10.02 -20.96
CA ASP A 252 29.36 9.53 -22.33
C ASP A 252 30.61 9.82 -23.20
N ALA A 253 31.38 10.88 -22.90
CA ALA A 253 32.66 11.16 -23.55
C ALA A 253 33.77 10.18 -23.14
N ALA A 254 33.78 9.71 -21.89
CA ALA A 254 34.74 8.72 -21.41
C ALA A 254 34.48 7.33 -22.04
N GLN A 255 33.22 6.94 -22.19
CA GLN A 255 32.85 5.67 -22.84
C GLN A 255 32.97 5.70 -24.37
N ALA A 256 32.78 6.87 -25.01
CA ALA A 256 33.05 7.03 -26.44
C ALA A 256 34.55 7.11 -26.76
N GLY A 257 35.37 7.64 -25.85
CA GLY A 257 36.83 7.70 -26.00
C GLY A 257 37.51 6.33 -25.90
N GLU A 258 37.01 5.42 -25.05
CA GLU A 258 37.52 4.05 -24.95
C GLU A 258 37.09 3.15 -26.13
N ALA A 259 35.96 3.44 -26.78
CA ALA A 259 35.51 2.71 -27.97
C ALA A 259 36.24 3.13 -29.27
N GLY A 260 36.97 4.24 -29.25
CA GLY A 260 37.68 4.81 -30.41
C GLY A 260 39.16 4.45 -30.55
N LEU A 261 39.73 3.69 -29.60
CA LEU A 261 41.13 3.27 -29.63
C LEU A 261 41.25 1.76 -29.91
N VAL A 262 40.80 1.35 -31.11
CA VAL A 262 41.25 0.09 -31.71
C VAL A 262 42.36 0.45 -32.70
N GLU A 263 43.58 0.02 -32.37
CA GLU A 263 44.77 0.19 -33.22
C GLU A 263 44.58 -0.42 -34.62
N PRO A 264 45.19 0.17 -35.66
CA PRO A 264 45.22 -0.42 -37.00
C PRO A 264 46.24 -1.56 -37.02
N THR A 265 45.77 -2.80 -37.12
CA THR A 265 46.66 -3.94 -37.42
C THR A 265 47.19 -3.83 -38.85
N ALA A 266 48.50 -3.67 -38.96
CA ALA A 266 49.26 -3.68 -40.21
C ALA A 266 49.51 -5.13 -40.71
N GLY A 267 49.48 -5.29 -42.05
CA GLY A 267 49.89 -6.49 -42.80
C GLY A 267 48.76 -7.01 -43.70
N GLY A 268 48.83 -7.11 -45.03
CA GLY A 268 49.89 -6.89 -46.01
C GLY A 268 49.79 -7.92 -47.15
N SER A 269 49.39 -7.47 -48.36
CA SER A 269 49.68 -8.03 -49.72
C SER A 269 49.18 -9.45 -50.07
N ALA A 270 48.75 -9.89 -51.27
CA ALA A 270 48.60 -9.47 -52.68
C ALA A 270 47.41 -10.34 -53.24
N GLY A 271 46.77 -10.18 -54.40
CA GLY A 271 47.05 -9.55 -55.69
C GLY A 271 46.04 -10.10 -56.75
N GLY A 272 45.96 -9.47 -57.93
CA GLY A 272 45.26 -9.95 -59.14
C GLY A 272 43.90 -9.26 -59.41
N SER A 273 43.71 -8.26 -60.29
CA SER A 273 43.96 -8.09 -61.74
C SER A 273 42.69 -8.26 -62.60
N GLY A 274 42.33 -7.20 -63.35
CA GLY A 274 41.40 -7.20 -64.50
C GLY A 274 39.97 -6.74 -64.17
N SER A 275 39.28 -5.88 -64.93
CA SER A 275 39.52 -5.27 -66.24
C SER A 275 38.68 -3.99 -66.39
N ALA A 276 39.09 -3.16 -67.35
CA ALA A 276 38.50 -1.88 -67.74
C ALA A 276 37.05 -1.95 -68.24
N GLY A 277 36.35 -0.81 -68.14
CA GLY A 277 35.07 -0.55 -68.81
C GLY A 277 34.61 0.89 -68.59
N ALA A 278 35.07 1.80 -69.44
CA ALA A 278 34.64 3.19 -69.50
C ALA A 278 33.24 3.32 -70.14
N GLY A 279 32.46 4.34 -69.74
CA GLY A 279 31.22 4.69 -70.43
C GLY A 279 30.40 5.78 -69.75
N SER A 280 30.65 7.02 -70.16
CA SER A 280 29.90 8.25 -69.86
C SER A 280 28.46 8.26 -70.42
N SER A 281 27.50 8.85 -69.70
CA SER A 281 26.58 9.90 -70.18
C SER A 281 25.37 10.09 -69.24
N GLN A 282 25.12 11.32 -68.80
CA GLN A 282 23.87 11.79 -68.18
C GLN A 282 22.72 11.94 -69.25
N PRO A 283 21.58 12.59 -68.93
CA PRO A 283 20.25 12.09 -68.51
C PRO A 283 19.22 12.33 -69.69
N PRO A 284 17.89 12.60 -69.58
CA PRO A 284 16.94 12.71 -68.45
C PRO A 284 15.49 12.13 -68.70
N VAL A 285 14.58 12.48 -67.76
CA VAL A 285 13.11 12.73 -67.87
C VAL A 285 12.08 11.58 -67.68
N VAL A 286 11.00 11.97 -66.98
CA VAL A 286 9.60 11.50 -66.87
C VAL A 286 9.36 10.14 -66.20
N LEU A 287 8.43 9.97 -65.25
CA LEU A 287 7.15 10.64 -64.95
C LEU A 287 6.87 10.52 -63.43
#